data_AF-A0A4Q5W5V6-F1
#
_entry.id   AF-A0A4Q5W5V6-F1
#
_cell.length_a   1.000
_cell.length_b   1.000
_cell.length_c   1.000
_cell.angle_alpha   90.00
_cell.angle_beta   90.00
_cell.angle_gamma   90.00
#
_symmetry.space_group_name_H-M   'P 1'
#
loop_
_entity.id
_entity.type
_entity.pdbx_description
1 polymer ?
#
loop_
_entity_poly.entity_id
_entity_poly.type
_entity_poly.pdbx_seq_one_letter_code
_entity_poly.pdbx_strand_id
1 'polypeptide(L)'
;MAEQKKRLIVLTGAGISAESGLKTFRDADGLWEGYDLNEVATPRGWRKNPALVLDFYNMRRRNVLEAQPNCAHYILAELEEHFDVRIITQNIDDLHERAGSTRILHLHGEIRKMRSEASDDLVYPIDGDIQPGDLAEDGAQLRPHIVWFEEPVPLITEAAALVRTADIFLIVGTSLA
;
A
#
# COMPACT_ATOMS: atom_id res chain seq x y z
N MET A 1 12.33 6.58 36.37
CA MET A 1 11.42 5.98 35.35
C MET A 1 12.00 6.36 34.01
N ALA A 2 12.17 5.43 33.07
CA ALA A 2 12.63 5.80 31.74
C ALA A 2 11.59 6.75 31.12
N GLU A 3 12.04 7.86 30.56
CA GLU A 3 11.15 8.82 29.89
C GLU A 3 10.47 8.10 28.72
N GLN A 4 9.13 8.18 28.65
CA GLN A 4 8.40 7.52 27.58
C GLN A 4 8.68 8.24 26.27
N LYS A 5 9.14 7.51 25.24
CA LYS A 5 9.38 8.06 23.91
C LYS A 5 8.12 8.76 23.40
N LYS A 6 8.27 9.96 22.85
CA LYS A 6 7.17 10.68 22.18
C LYS A 6 6.63 9.86 21.02
N ARG A 7 5.32 9.94 20.79
CA ARG A 7 4.65 9.24 19.68
C ARG A 7 4.75 10.06 18.39
N LEU A 8 5.50 9.51 17.43
CA LEU A 8 5.64 10.05 16.08
C LEU A 8 4.73 9.26 15.14
N ILE A 9 3.61 9.85 14.73
CA ILE A 9 2.75 9.25 13.69
C ILE A 9 3.18 9.81 12.34
N VAL A 10 3.43 8.93 11.37
CA VAL A 10 3.87 9.30 10.03
C VAL A 10 2.84 8.86 9.01
N LEU A 11 2.28 9.78 8.23
CA LEU A 11 1.48 9.48 7.06
C LEU A 11 2.36 9.52 5.81
N THR A 12 2.52 8.39 5.12
CA THR A 12 3.29 8.32 3.87
C THR A 12 2.41 8.09 2.65
N GLY A 13 2.81 8.66 1.52
CA GLY A 13 2.26 8.37 0.19
C GLY A 13 3.34 8.05 -0.83
N ALA A 14 2.93 7.89 -2.10
CA ALA A 14 3.79 7.31 -3.14
C ALA A 14 5.11 8.07 -3.36
N GLY A 15 5.14 9.36 -3.06
CA GLY A 15 6.33 10.20 -3.18
C GLY A 15 7.51 9.73 -2.33
N ILE A 16 7.28 9.04 -1.20
CA ILE A 16 8.38 8.48 -0.40
C ILE A 16 9.11 7.35 -1.15
N SER A 17 8.41 6.62 -2.01
CA SER A 17 8.94 5.50 -2.79
C SER A 17 9.47 5.91 -4.17
N ALA A 18 9.39 7.20 -4.52
CA ALA A 18 9.80 7.69 -5.84
C ALA A 18 11.31 7.48 -6.10
N GLU A 19 12.16 7.74 -5.10
CA GLU A 19 13.62 7.53 -5.18
C GLU A 19 14.01 6.05 -5.20
N SER A 20 13.07 5.15 -4.90
CA SER A 20 13.22 3.70 -5.05
C SER A 20 12.88 3.20 -6.46
N GLY A 21 12.61 4.11 -7.42
CA GLY A 21 12.28 3.77 -8.80
C GLY A 21 10.80 3.44 -9.03
N LEU A 22 9.95 3.53 -8.00
CA LEU A 22 8.52 3.28 -8.13
C LEU A 22 7.82 4.55 -8.62
N LYS A 23 7.15 4.47 -9.78
CA LYS A 23 6.39 5.61 -10.28
C LYS A 23 5.25 5.95 -9.34
N THR A 24 5.17 7.24 -9.03
CA THR A 24 4.07 7.85 -8.28
C THR A 24 2.82 7.91 -9.14
N PHE A 25 1.67 7.81 -8.47
CA PHE A 25 0.43 8.22 -9.09
C PHE A 25 0.41 9.75 -9.21
N ARG A 26 -0.02 10.28 -10.36
CA ARG A 26 -0.22 11.71 -10.60
C ARG A 26 -1.57 11.95 -11.25
N ASP A 27 -2.47 12.63 -10.54
CA ASP A 27 -3.80 12.96 -11.01
C ASP A 27 -3.84 13.79 -12.30
N ALA A 28 -2.77 14.55 -12.60
CA ALA A 28 -2.75 15.55 -13.67
C ALA A 28 -3.14 15.01 -15.06
N ASP A 29 -2.79 13.76 -15.35
CA ASP A 29 -3.08 13.13 -16.64
C ASP A 29 -4.05 11.94 -16.52
N GLY A 30 -4.53 11.60 -15.31
CA GLY A 30 -5.42 10.46 -15.06
C GLY A 30 -4.80 9.08 -15.34
N LEU A 31 -3.49 9.03 -15.60
CA LEU A 31 -2.76 7.81 -15.96
C LEU A 31 -1.88 7.32 -14.81
N TRP A 32 -1.82 6.00 -14.62
CA TRP A 32 -0.87 5.33 -13.76
C TRP A 32 -0.09 4.29 -14.55
N GLU A 33 1.24 4.45 -14.67
CA GLU A 33 2.08 3.63 -15.56
C GLU A 33 1.63 3.62 -17.04
N GLY A 34 0.92 4.67 -17.47
CA GLY A 34 0.37 4.75 -18.83
C GLY A 34 -1.00 4.08 -19.00
N TYR A 35 -1.59 3.54 -17.94
CA TYR A 35 -2.95 2.99 -17.93
C TYR A 35 -3.95 4.01 -17.39
N ASP A 36 -5.17 4.02 -17.94
CA ASP A 36 -6.30 4.75 -17.36
C ASP A 36 -6.68 4.09 -16.02
N LEU A 37 -6.68 4.88 -14.95
CA LEU A 37 -7.06 4.45 -13.61
C LEU A 37 -8.43 3.77 -13.56
N ASN A 38 -9.40 4.25 -14.33
CA ASN A 38 -10.74 3.71 -14.33
C ASN A 38 -10.77 2.27 -14.85
N GLU A 39 -9.78 1.88 -15.66
CA GLU A 39 -9.67 0.53 -16.21
C GLU A 39 -8.94 -0.43 -15.27
N VAL A 40 -7.95 0.06 -14.51
CA VAL A 40 -7.05 -0.81 -13.73
C VAL A 40 -7.22 -0.74 -12.21
N ALA A 41 -7.85 0.30 -11.67
CA ALA A 41 -7.91 0.57 -10.23
C ALA A 41 -9.32 0.89 -9.73
N THR A 42 -10.35 0.30 -10.35
CA THR A 42 -11.75 0.38 -9.89
C THR A 42 -12.44 -1.00 -9.94
N PRO A 43 -13.47 -1.25 -9.11
CA PRO A 43 -14.33 -2.44 -9.25
C PRO A 43 -15.02 -2.54 -10.61
N ARG A 44 -15.23 -1.40 -11.29
CA ARG A 44 -15.80 -1.33 -12.64
C ARG A 44 -14.79 -1.84 -13.68
N GLY A 45 -13.53 -1.42 -13.58
CA GLY A 45 -12.41 -1.90 -14.38
C GLY A 45 -12.20 -3.41 -14.23
N TRP A 46 -12.20 -3.90 -12.99
CA TRP A 46 -12.14 -5.33 -12.68
C TRP A 46 -13.23 -6.15 -13.37
N ARG A 47 -14.50 -5.73 -13.24
CA ARG A 47 -15.62 -6.42 -13.88
C ARG A 47 -15.59 -6.35 -15.41
N LYS A 48 -15.02 -5.26 -15.97
CA LYS A 48 -14.92 -5.06 -17.42
C LYS A 48 -13.84 -5.94 -18.03
N ASN A 49 -12.65 -5.98 -17.42
CA ASN A 49 -11.50 -6.71 -17.94
C ASN A 49 -10.55 -7.13 -16.80
N PRO A 50 -10.84 -8.24 -16.09
CA PRO A 50 -10.03 -8.66 -14.96
C PRO A 50 -8.60 -9.04 -15.38
N ALA A 51 -8.41 -9.61 -16.58
CA ALA A 51 -7.08 -9.95 -17.09
C ALA A 51 -6.17 -8.70 -17.20
N LEU A 52 -6.69 -7.58 -17.71
CA LEU A 52 -5.95 -6.31 -17.76
C LEU A 52 -5.55 -5.81 -16.37
N VAL A 53 -6.47 -5.90 -15.40
CA VAL A 53 -6.19 -5.50 -14.02
C VAL A 53 -5.13 -6.40 -13.39
N LEU A 54 -5.22 -7.72 -13.61
CA LEU A 54 -4.22 -8.67 -13.15
C LEU A 54 -2.85 -8.38 -13.75
N ASP A 55 -2.75 -8.19 -15.07
CA ASP A 55 -1.50 -7.85 -15.75
C ASP A 55 -0.88 -6.56 -15.20
N PHE A 56 -1.69 -5.53 -14.97
CA PHE A 56 -1.26 -4.28 -14.36
C PHE A 56 -0.65 -4.50 -12.98
N TYR A 57 -1.35 -5.19 -12.08
CA TYR A 57 -0.83 -5.42 -10.72
C TYR A 57 0.31 -6.43 -10.67
N ASN A 58 0.38 -7.39 -11.60
CA ASN A 58 1.50 -8.31 -11.79
C ASN A 58 2.78 -7.55 -12.18
N MET A 59 2.68 -6.64 -13.15
CA MET A 59 3.78 -5.73 -13.49
C MET A 59 4.19 -4.89 -12.27
N ARG A 60 3.24 -4.30 -11.53
CA ARG A 60 3.55 -3.48 -10.35
C ARG A 60 4.24 -4.29 -9.26
N ARG A 61 3.83 -5.53 -9.02
CA ARG A 61 4.47 -6.43 -8.03
C ARG A 61 5.91 -6.72 -8.40
N ARG A 62 6.19 -7.02 -9.66
CA ARG A 62 7.56 -7.19 -10.17
C ARG A 62 8.41 -5.94 -9.93
N ASN A 63 7.89 -4.76 -10.24
CA ASN A 63 8.60 -3.50 -9.97
C ASN A 63 8.90 -3.30 -8.47
N VAL A 64 7.97 -3.66 -7.58
CA VAL A 64 8.17 -3.56 -6.12
C VAL A 64 9.21 -4.56 -5.63
N LEU A 65 9.22 -5.79 -6.14
CA LEU A 65 10.23 -6.80 -5.79
C LEU A 65 11.64 -6.39 -6.21
N GLU A 66 11.78 -5.67 -7.32
CA GLU A 66 13.07 -5.14 -7.80
C GLU A 66 13.52 -3.88 -7.04
N ALA A 67 12.57 -3.04 -6.61
CA ALA A 67 12.86 -1.82 -5.86
C ALA A 67 13.58 -2.11 -4.53
N GLN A 68 14.36 -1.16 -4.03
CA GLN A 68 15.01 -1.24 -2.71
C GLN A 68 14.60 -0.03 -1.86
N PRO A 69 14.54 -0.16 -0.52
CA PRO A 69 14.26 0.98 0.34
C PRO A 69 15.30 2.08 0.11
N ASN A 70 14.83 3.33 0.11
CA ASN A 70 15.70 4.50 0.00
C ASN A 70 15.95 5.12 1.39
N CYS A 71 16.76 6.18 1.42
CA CYS A 71 17.16 6.86 2.65
C CYS A 71 15.98 7.28 3.53
N ALA A 72 14.85 7.72 2.95
CA ALA A 72 13.68 8.11 3.74
C ALA A 72 13.09 6.94 4.54
N HIS A 73 13.03 5.75 3.95
CA HIS A 73 12.52 4.55 4.63
C HIS A 73 13.44 4.14 5.78
N TYR A 74 14.76 4.12 5.54
CA TYR A 74 15.74 3.78 6.58
C TYR A 74 15.71 4.78 7.74
N ILE A 75 15.61 6.08 7.45
CA ILE A 75 15.50 7.11 8.50
C ILE A 75 14.25 6.87 9.36
N LEU A 76 13.10 6.55 8.77
CA LEU A 76 11.89 6.29 9.55
C LEU A 76 12.03 5.06 10.46
N ALA A 77 12.72 4.01 10.00
CA ALA A 77 13.06 2.86 10.82
C ALA A 77 14.03 3.22 11.96
N GLU A 78 15.10 3.97 11.66
CA GLU A 78 16.08 4.42 12.66
C GLU A 78 15.45 5.32 13.74
N LEU A 79 14.44 6.13 13.39
CA LEU A 79 13.73 6.98 14.35
C LEU A 79 12.99 6.18 15.43
N GLU A 80 12.74 4.88 15.25
CA GLU A 80 12.20 4.00 16.30
C GLU A 80 13.13 3.91 17.53
N GLU A 81 14.43 4.19 17.38
CA GLU A 81 15.37 4.27 18.51
C GLU A 81 15.07 5.45 19.44
N HIS A 82 14.45 6.51 18.93
CA HIS A 82 14.20 7.76 19.66
C HIS A 82 12.71 8.03 19.92
N PHE A 83 11.81 7.50 19.09
CA PHE A 83 10.37 7.76 19.13
C PHE A 83 9.55 6.45 19.17
N ASP A 84 8.31 6.52 19.66
CA ASP A 84 7.28 5.53 19.33
C ASP A 84 6.76 5.86 17.93
N VAL A 85 7.46 5.38 16.90
CA VAL A 85 7.09 5.62 15.50
C VAL A 85 5.95 4.68 15.11
N ARG A 86 4.91 5.22 14.48
CA ARG A 86 3.88 4.43 13.79
C ARG A 86 3.62 5.02 12.42
N ILE A 87 3.79 4.18 11.41
CA ILE A 87 3.64 4.56 10.01
C ILE A 87 2.24 4.16 9.56
N ILE A 88 1.53 5.13 9.01
CA ILE A 88 0.29 4.93 8.26
C ILE A 88 0.66 5.20 6.81
N THR A 89 0.57 4.20 5.95
CA THR A 89 0.98 4.34 4.55
C THR A 89 -0.20 4.17 3.61
N GLN A 90 -0.27 5.05 2.62
CA GLN A 90 -1.15 4.89 1.44
C GLN A 90 -0.49 4.01 0.37
N ASN A 91 0.79 3.67 0.53
CA ASN A 91 1.51 2.83 -0.40
C ASN A 91 1.12 1.37 -0.21
N ILE A 92 1.22 0.63 -1.30
CA ILE A 92 0.96 -0.80 -1.36
C ILE A 92 2.26 -1.62 -1.41
N ASP A 93 3.42 -0.96 -1.52
CA ASP A 93 4.75 -1.58 -1.48
C ASP A 93 5.17 -1.93 -0.04
N ASP A 94 6.17 -2.80 0.10
CA ASP A 94 6.70 -3.30 1.38
C ASP A 94 8.06 -2.63 1.76
N LEU A 95 8.32 -1.41 1.27
CA LEU A 95 9.63 -0.77 1.45
C LEU A 95 9.88 -0.31 2.88
N HIS A 96 8.83 -0.01 3.65
CA HIS A 96 8.95 0.32 5.09
C HIS A 96 9.38 -0.90 5.89
N GLU A 97 8.75 -2.04 5.64
CA GLU A 97 9.06 -3.33 6.25
C GLU A 97 10.50 -3.73 5.93
N ARG A 98 10.90 -3.65 4.65
CA ARG A 98 12.26 -3.99 4.22
C ARG A 98 13.32 -3.02 4.74
N ALA A 99 12.96 -1.79 5.05
CA ALA A 99 13.85 -0.84 5.73
C ALA A 99 14.00 -1.12 7.24
N GLY A 100 13.13 -1.94 7.82
CA GLY A 100 13.18 -2.31 9.24
C GLY A 100 12.16 -1.59 10.13
N SER A 101 11.20 -0.85 9.56
CA SER A 101 10.09 -0.30 10.35
C SER A 101 9.25 -1.44 10.94
N THR A 102 8.74 -1.28 12.16
CA THR A 102 8.07 -2.36 12.92
C THR A 102 6.58 -2.14 13.16
N ARG A 103 6.09 -0.91 12.97
CA ARG A 103 4.68 -0.53 13.20
C ARG A 103 4.08 0.19 12.00
N ILE A 104 3.64 -0.58 11.00
CA ILE A 104 3.05 -0.08 9.76
C ILE A 104 1.57 -0.44 9.69
N LEU A 105 0.74 0.50 9.22
CA LEU A 105 -0.65 0.31 8.87
C LEU A 105 -0.85 0.68 7.39
N HIS A 106 -1.20 -0.30 6.56
CA HIS A 106 -1.46 -0.12 5.13
C HIS A 106 -2.92 0.27 4.88
N LEU A 107 -3.16 1.51 4.49
CA LEU A 107 -4.53 1.98 4.20
C LEU A 107 -5.10 1.35 2.93
N HIS A 108 -4.27 1.15 1.90
CA HIS A 108 -4.73 0.73 0.58
C HIS A 108 -4.37 -0.72 0.24
N GLY A 109 -4.10 -1.53 1.26
CA GLY A 109 -3.69 -2.92 1.09
C GLY A 109 -2.22 -3.08 0.72
N GLU A 110 -1.85 -4.27 0.27
CA GLU A 110 -0.46 -4.73 0.14
C GLU A 110 -0.28 -5.51 -1.17
N ILE A 111 0.67 -5.12 -2.00
CA ILE A 111 0.88 -5.69 -3.35
C ILE A 111 1.39 -7.13 -3.33
N ARG A 112 2.01 -7.54 -2.22
CA ARG A 112 2.48 -8.90 -1.93
C ARG A 112 1.41 -9.78 -1.30
N LYS A 113 0.15 -9.34 -1.37
CA LYS A 113 -1.02 -10.11 -0.96
C LYS A 113 -2.06 -10.15 -2.07
N MET A 114 -2.82 -11.23 -2.09
CA MET A 114 -4.01 -11.42 -2.91
C MET A 114 -5.18 -11.80 -2.02
N ARG A 115 -6.41 -11.54 -2.47
CA ARG A 115 -7.64 -11.92 -1.77
C ARG A 115 -8.68 -12.51 -2.70
N SER A 116 -9.63 -13.25 -2.15
CA SER A 116 -10.85 -13.62 -2.88
C SER A 116 -11.60 -12.36 -3.35
N GLU A 117 -12.18 -12.37 -4.54
CA GLU A 117 -13.10 -11.31 -4.97
C GLU A 117 -14.46 -11.35 -4.24
N ALA A 118 -14.79 -12.49 -3.63
CA ALA A 118 -16.06 -12.70 -2.92
C ALA A 118 -15.94 -12.54 -1.39
N SER A 119 -14.72 -12.54 -0.85
CA SER A 119 -14.45 -12.46 0.59
C SER A 119 -13.20 -11.66 0.91
N ASP A 120 -13.34 -10.67 1.78
CA ASP A 120 -12.23 -9.85 2.27
C ASP A 120 -11.37 -10.57 3.32
N ASP A 121 -11.88 -11.66 3.91
CA ASP A 121 -11.19 -12.42 4.96
C ASP A 121 -10.22 -13.48 4.40
N LEU A 122 -10.39 -13.87 3.13
CA LEU A 122 -9.53 -14.83 2.46
C LEU A 122 -8.35 -14.13 1.80
N VAL A 123 -7.29 -13.89 2.58
CA VAL A 123 -6.08 -13.17 2.15
C VAL A 123 -4.86 -14.09 2.19
N TYR A 124 -4.05 -14.04 1.13
CA TYR A 124 -2.90 -14.92 0.94
C TYR A 124 -1.65 -14.12 0.53
N PRO A 125 -0.44 -14.50 0.99
CA PRO A 125 0.79 -13.92 0.49
C PRO A 125 1.05 -14.33 -0.97
N ILE A 126 1.69 -13.47 -1.73
CA ILE A 126 2.08 -13.73 -3.12
C ILE A 126 3.33 -12.94 -3.51
N ASP A 127 4.24 -13.62 -4.21
CA ASP A 127 5.40 -13.01 -4.87
C ASP A 127 5.31 -13.08 -6.41
N GLY A 128 4.57 -14.05 -6.94
CA GLY A 128 4.40 -14.27 -8.37
C GLY A 128 3.25 -13.48 -8.99
N ASP A 129 2.84 -13.91 -10.17
CA ASP A 129 1.71 -13.35 -10.90
C ASP A 129 0.41 -14.06 -10.51
N ILE A 130 -0.69 -13.32 -10.43
CA ILE A 130 -2.05 -13.87 -10.33
C ILE A 130 -2.56 -14.09 -11.75
N GLN A 131 -3.03 -15.29 -12.07
CA GLN A 131 -3.58 -15.64 -13.37
C GLN A 131 -5.11 -15.68 -13.33
N PRO A 132 -5.78 -15.40 -14.46
CA PRO A 132 -7.19 -15.73 -14.60
C PRO A 132 -7.42 -17.23 -14.35
N GLY A 133 -8.35 -17.55 -13.44
CA GLY A 133 -8.62 -18.92 -13.00
C GLY A 133 -7.86 -19.35 -11.74
N ASP A 134 -6.98 -18.52 -11.17
CA ASP A 134 -6.47 -18.75 -9.83
C ASP A 134 -7.59 -18.48 -8.82
N LEU A 135 -8.11 -19.53 -8.19
CA LEU A 135 -9.27 -19.46 -7.31
C LEU A 135 -8.86 -19.50 -5.84
N ALA A 136 -9.59 -18.75 -5.01
CA ALA A 136 -9.53 -18.87 -3.56
C ALA A 136 -10.29 -20.13 -3.10
N GLU A 137 -10.23 -20.41 -1.80
CA GLU A 137 -10.88 -21.59 -1.18
C GLU A 137 -12.41 -21.60 -1.34
N ASP A 138 -13.02 -20.43 -1.55
CA ASP A 138 -14.46 -20.26 -1.83
C ASP A 138 -14.82 -20.45 -3.32
N GLY A 139 -13.83 -20.74 -4.17
CA GLY A 139 -14.00 -20.91 -5.62
C GLY A 139 -14.10 -19.60 -6.40
N ALA A 140 -13.95 -18.44 -5.77
CA ALA A 140 -13.95 -17.14 -6.45
C ALA A 140 -12.56 -16.78 -6.97
N GLN A 141 -12.50 -15.91 -7.99
CA GLN A 141 -11.25 -15.45 -8.58
C GLN A 141 -10.40 -14.69 -7.54
N LEU A 142 -9.12 -15.03 -7.44
CA LEU A 142 -8.14 -14.26 -6.69
C LEU A 142 -7.86 -12.93 -7.40
N ARG A 143 -7.83 -11.86 -6.62
CA ARG A 143 -7.49 -10.50 -7.05
C ARG A 143 -6.39 -9.92 -6.16
N PRO A 144 -5.69 -8.86 -6.58
CA PRO A 144 -4.77 -8.13 -5.71
C PRO A 144 -5.46 -7.67 -4.42
N HIS A 145 -4.78 -7.81 -3.28
CA HIS A 145 -5.26 -7.29 -1.99
C HIS A 145 -5.00 -5.79 -1.88
N ILE A 146 -5.60 -5.05 -2.81
CA ILE A 146 -5.48 -3.61 -2.95
C ILE A 146 -6.87 -3.00 -2.84
N VAL A 147 -6.97 -1.90 -2.11
CA VAL A 147 -8.18 -1.06 -2.07
C VAL A 147 -8.21 -0.21 -3.33
N TRP A 148 -9.24 -0.38 -4.14
CA TRP A 148 -9.46 0.39 -5.35
C TRP A 148 -10.24 1.67 -5.09
N PHE A 149 -10.20 2.60 -6.05
CA PHE A 149 -11.15 3.72 -6.05
C PHE A 149 -12.57 3.16 -6.05
N GLU A 150 -13.48 3.85 -5.35
CA GLU A 150 -14.87 3.41 -5.06
C GLU A 150 -15.02 2.32 -4.00
N GLU A 151 -13.93 1.70 -3.53
CA GLU A 151 -13.98 0.78 -2.40
C GLU A 151 -13.84 1.53 -1.06
N PRO A 152 -14.46 1.02 0.02
CA PRO A 152 -14.22 1.54 1.36
C PRO A 152 -12.77 1.27 1.77
N VAL A 153 -12.17 2.19 2.53
CA VAL A 153 -10.84 2.03 3.14
C VAL A 153 -11.01 1.44 4.55
N PRO A 154 -10.81 0.12 4.77
CA PRO A 154 -11.27 -0.54 5.99
C PRO A 154 -10.60 -0.01 7.26
N LEU A 155 -9.32 0.35 7.16
CA LEU A 155 -8.50 0.77 8.30
C LEU A 155 -8.54 2.28 8.57
N ILE A 156 -9.40 3.05 7.89
CA ILE A 156 -9.43 4.51 8.03
C ILE A 156 -9.78 4.96 9.46
N THR A 157 -10.68 4.24 10.14
CA THR A 157 -11.08 4.57 11.51
C THR A 157 -9.97 4.28 12.51
N GLU A 158 -9.20 3.20 12.29
CA GLU A 158 -8.03 2.85 13.10
C GLU A 158 -6.91 3.85 12.89
N ALA A 159 -6.61 4.20 11.64
CA ALA A 159 -5.64 5.23 11.29
C ALA A 159 -5.99 6.58 11.95
N ALA A 160 -7.26 7.00 11.88
CA ALA A 160 -7.73 8.20 12.56
C ALA A 160 -7.56 8.12 14.08
N ALA A 161 -7.76 6.95 14.70
CA ALA A 161 -7.51 6.73 16.11
C ALA A 161 -6.03 6.84 16.46
N LEU A 162 -5.13 6.30 15.63
CA LEU A 162 -3.68 6.42 15.80
C LEU A 162 -3.23 7.89 15.72
N VAL A 163 -3.68 8.62 14.70
CA VAL A 163 -3.36 10.04 14.51
C VAL A 163 -3.77 10.88 15.72
N ARG A 164 -4.93 10.60 16.34
CA ARG A 164 -5.39 11.32 17.56
C ARG A 164 -4.45 11.17 18.76
N THR A 165 -3.55 10.19 18.74
CA THR A 165 -2.60 9.96 19.82
C THR A 165 -1.21 10.55 19.57
N ALA A 166 -1.00 11.21 18.43
CA ALA A 166 0.30 11.74 18.03
C ALA A 166 0.74 12.89 18.96
N ASP A 167 1.98 12.83 19.44
CA ASP A 167 2.69 14.02 19.95
C ASP A 167 3.25 14.84 18.78
N ILE A 168 3.65 14.14 17.71
CA ILE A 168 4.17 14.70 16.47
C ILE A 168 3.52 13.95 15.31
N PHE A 169 2.95 14.69 14.35
CA PHE A 169 2.39 14.14 13.12
C PHE A 169 3.21 14.61 11.92
N LEU A 170 3.79 13.68 11.18
CA LEU A 170 4.63 13.91 10.01
C LEU A 170 3.91 13.41 8.75
N ILE A 171 3.90 14.21 7.69
CA ILE A 171 3.30 13.85 6.40
C ILE A 171 4.42 13.85 5.35
N VAL A 172 4.61 12.74 4.64
CA VAL A 172 5.72 12.55 3.69
C VAL A 172 5.21 11.99 2.37
N GLY A 173 5.53 12.68 1.26
CA GLY A 173 5.36 12.12 -0.08
C GLY A 173 3.91 11.84 -0.50
N THR A 174 2.92 12.55 0.04
CA THR A 174 1.52 12.47 -0.40
C THR A 174 1.04 13.81 -0.96
N SER A 175 0.15 13.77 -1.96
CA SER A 175 -0.45 14.95 -2.58
C SER A 175 -1.49 15.63 -1.70
N LEU A 176 -2.06 14.92 -0.71
CA LEU A 176 -3.22 15.36 0.08
C LEU A 176 -4.44 15.78 -0.78
N ALA A 177 -4.46 15.34 -2.03
CA ALA A 177 -5.49 15.65 -3.03
C ALA A 177 -6.54 14.55 -3.10
#